data_AF-A0A957Z359-F1
#
_entry.id   AF-A0A957Z359-F1
#
_cell.length_a   1.000
_cell.length_b   1.000
_cell.length_c   1.000
_cell.angle_alpha   90.00
_cell.angle_beta   90.00
_cell.angle_gamma   90.00
#
_symmetry.space_group_name_H-M   'P 1'
#
loop_
_entity.id
_entity.type
_entity.pdbx_description
1 polymer ?
#
loop_
_entity_poly.entity_id
_entity_poly.type
_entity_poly.pdbx_seq_one_letter_code
_entity_poly.pdbx_strand_id
1 'polypeptide(L)' 'YLLAKGGITSSDLATAGLDIARGWVLGQILPGVPVWQAGPESRYPGLSYIVFPGNVGGPDALTAVCHTLADRT' A
#
# COMPACT_ATOMS: atom_id res chain seq x y z
N TYR A 1 -6.62 -4.43 4.56
CA TYR A 1 -5.53 -3.79 3.81
C TYR A 1 -5.22 -2.44 4.45
N LEU A 2 -4.09 -1.82 4.13
CA LEU A 2 -3.78 -0.43 4.46
C LEU A 2 -3.39 0.31 3.18
N LEU A 3 -3.90 1.53 2.99
CA LEU A 3 -3.52 2.40 1.88
C LEU A 3 -2.87 3.66 2.44
N ALA A 4 -1.68 4.00 1.94
CA ALA A 4 -0.96 5.22 2.28
C ALA A 4 -0.55 5.96 1.01
N LYS A 5 -0.55 7.31 1.07
CA LYS A 5 -0.20 8.18 -0.05
C LYS A 5 0.98 9.07 0.33
N GLY A 6 1.93 9.21 -0.59
CA GLY A 6 3.17 9.95 -0.41
C GLY A 6 4.33 9.04 -0.02
N GLY A 7 5.51 9.31 -0.57
CA GLY A 7 6.68 8.44 -0.38
C GLY A 7 7.16 8.37 1.06
N ILE A 8 7.36 9.53 1.70
CA ILE A 8 7.80 9.63 3.10
C ILE A 8 6.76 9.02 4.04
N THR A 9 5.51 9.48 3.94
CA THR A 9 4.39 8.93 4.73
C THR A 9 4.28 7.42 4.62
N SER A 10 4.41 6.87 3.40
CA SER A 10 4.30 5.43 3.21
C SER A 10 5.51 4.67 3.76
N SER A 11 6.71 5.26 3.71
CA SER A 11 7.93 4.69 4.28
C SER A 11 7.89 4.67 5.80
N ASP A 12 7.46 5.77 6.44
CA ASP A 12 7.35 5.87 7.89
C ASP A 12 6.31 4.89 8.44
N LEU A 13 5.16 4.77 7.76
CA LEU A 13 4.16 3.77 8.11
C LEU A 13 4.69 2.34 7.95
N ALA A 14 5.42 2.04 6.87
CA ALA A 14 5.98 0.70 6.66
C ALA A 14 6.98 0.32 7.76
N THR A 15 7.94 1.21 8.03
CA THR A 15 9.09 0.90 8.89
C THR A 15 8.79 1.16 10.36
N ALA A 16 8.41 2.38 10.73
CA ALA A 16 8.16 2.75 12.12
C ALA A 16 6.77 2.37 12.61
N GLY A 17 5.75 2.42 11.73
CA GLY A 17 4.37 2.12 12.11
C GLY A 17 4.04 0.62 12.14
N LEU A 18 4.52 -0.12 11.14
CA LEU A 18 4.16 -1.52 10.91
C LEU A 18 5.30 -2.50 11.14
N ASP A 19 6.52 -2.04 11.39
CA ASP A 19 7.72 -2.87 11.58
C ASP A 19 7.99 -3.82 10.39
N ILE A 20 7.66 -3.36 9.17
CA ILE A 20 7.95 -4.11 7.94
C ILE A 20 9.44 -3.95 7.63
N ALA A 21 10.23 -4.97 7.96
CA ALA A 21 11.62 -5.05 7.54
C ALA A 21 11.74 -5.58 6.10
N ARG A 22 10.84 -6.49 5.70
CA ARG A 22 10.77 -7.06 4.36
C ARG A 22 9.30 -7.18 3.92
N GLY A 23 9.03 -6.71 2.70
CA GLY A 23 7.73 -6.85 2.06
C GLY A 23 7.87 -7.52 0.69
N TRP A 24 6.85 -8.27 0.28
CA TRP A 24 6.77 -8.85 -1.05
C TRP A 24 5.86 -8.01 -1.93
N VAL A 25 6.32 -7.63 -3.11
CA VAL A 25 5.46 -6.94 -4.08
C VAL A 25 4.56 -7.96 -4.75
N LEU A 26 3.25 -7.87 -4.48
CA LEU A 26 2.24 -8.77 -5.06
C LEU A 26 1.82 -8.36 -6.46
N GLY A 27 2.11 -7.11 -6.84
CA GLY A 27 1.71 -6.51 -8.10
C GLY A 27 1.40 -5.04 -7.93
N GLN A 28 0.56 -4.51 -8.81
CA GLN A 28 0.15 -3.10 -8.80
C GLN A 28 -1.37 -2.99 -8.95
N ILE A 29 -1.99 -2.08 -8.18
CA ILE A 29 -3.44 -1.83 -8.22
C ILE A 29 -3.82 -0.77 -9.26
N LEU A 30 -2.86 0.10 -9.58
CA LEU A 30 -2.87 1.01 -10.72
C LEU A 30 -1.45 1.05 -11.31
N PRO A 31 -1.27 1.50 -12.56
CA PRO A 31 0.05 1.75 -13.12
C PRO A 31 0.92 2.59 -12.17
N GLY A 32 2.00 1.99 -11.65
CA GLY A 32 2.91 2.65 -10.71
C GLY A 32 2.45 2.73 -9.25
N VAL A 33 1.36 2.07 -8.86
CA VAL A 33 0.90 1.97 -7.47
C VAL A 33 1.03 0.52 -6.97
N PRO A 34 2.16 0.16 -6.33
CA PRO A 34 2.41 -1.21 -5.89
C PRO A 34 1.55 -1.62 -4.67
N VAL A 35 1.27 -2.92 -4.60
CA VAL A 35 0.68 -3.58 -3.43
C VAL A 35 1.73 -4.50 -2.83
N TRP A 36 2.06 -4.28 -1.57
CA TRP A 36 3.01 -5.08 -0.80
C TRP A 36 2.26 -6.04 0.12
N GLN A 37 2.88 -7.17 0.42
CA GLN A 37 2.50 -8.03 1.53
C GLN A 37 3.52 -7.88 2.64
N ALA A 38 3.04 -7.52 3.83
CA ALA A 38 3.88 -7.41 5.02
C ALA A 38 4.39 -8.79 5.47
N GLY A 39 5.66 -8.86 5.85
CA GLY A 39 6.30 -10.09 6.27
C GLY A 39 5.90 -10.60 7.65
N PRO A 40 6.29 -11.84 8.00
CA PRO A 40 5.99 -12.46 9.29
C PRO A 40 6.58 -11.71 10.48
N GLU A 41 7.61 -10.90 10.27
CA GLU A 41 8.22 -10.04 11.29
C GLU A 41 7.41 -8.77 11.59
N SER A 42 6.56 -8.34 10.66
CA SER A 42 5.79 -7.11 10.82
C SER A 42 4.74 -7.22 11.91
N ARG A 43 4.27 -6.06 12.39
CA ARG A 43 3.17 -5.96 13.35
C ARG A 43 1.88 -6.66 12.87
N TYR A 44 1.66 -6.70 11.56
CA TYR A 44 0.49 -7.35 10.94
C TYR A 44 0.93 -8.24 9.78
N PRO A 45 1.38 -9.48 10.05
CA PRO A 45 1.80 -10.42 9.02
C PRO A 45 0.76 -10.66 7.95
N GLY A 46 1.18 -10.65 6.69
CA GLY A 46 0.30 -10.86 5.55
C GLY A 46 -0.57 -9.66 5.17
N LEU A 47 -0.49 -8.53 5.89
CA LEU A 47 -1.23 -7.32 5.55
C LEU A 47 -0.89 -6.85 4.13
N SER A 48 -1.93 -6.70 3.30
CA SER A 48 -1.79 -6.00 2.02
C SER A 48 -1.66 -4.49 2.26
N TYR A 49 -0.50 -3.94 1.92
CA TYR A 49 -0.15 -2.54 2.06
C TYR A 49 0.02 -1.87 0.70
N ILE A 50 -0.85 -0.92 0.37
CA ILE A 50 -0.83 -0.16 -0.87
C ILE A 50 0.01 1.11 -0.65
N VAL A 51 1.16 1.17 -1.32
CA VAL A 51 2.09 2.31 -1.28
C VAL A 51 1.79 3.21 -2.46
N PHE A 52 1.03 4.28 -2.25
CA PHE A 52 0.60 5.18 -3.31
C PHE A 52 1.60 6.34 -3.47
N PRO A 53 2.36 6.44 -4.59
CA PRO A 53 3.29 7.56 -4.79
C PRO A 53 2.55 8.89 -4.87
N GLY A 54 3.12 9.97 -4.32
CA GLY A 54 2.46 11.27 -4.21
C GLY A 54 2.01 11.88 -5.56
N ASN A 55 2.78 11.63 -6.61
CA ASN A 55 2.64 12.22 -7.96
C ASN A 55 2.00 11.28 -9.00
N VAL A 56 1.50 10.11 -8.60
CA VAL A 56 0.87 9.15 -9.52
C VAL A 56 -0.66 9.31 -9.51
N GLY A 57 -1.27 9.09 -10.68
CA GLY A 57 -2.73 9.08 -10.86
C GLY A 57 -3.35 10.45 -11.14
N GLY A 58 -4.59 10.44 -11.63
CA GLY A 58 -5.43 11.63 -11.79
C GLY A 58 -6.26 11.96 -10.53
N PRO A 59 -7.14 12.97 -10.61
CA PRO A 59 -7.95 13.45 -9.49
C PRO A 59 -8.73 12.33 -8.76
N ASP A 60 -9.20 11.34 -9.50
CA ASP A 60 -10.03 10.26 -8.98
C ASP A 60 -9.26 8.97 -8.66
N ALA A 61 -7.93 8.98 -8.76
CA ALA A 61 -7.15 7.75 -8.67
C ALA A 61 -7.25 7.06 -7.31
N LEU A 62 -7.33 7.81 -6.20
CA LEU A 62 -7.58 7.24 -4.88
C LEU A 62 -8.97 6.62 -4.78
N THR A 63 -9.99 7.29 -5.30
CA THR A 63 -11.37 6.79 -5.33
C THR A 63 -11.46 5.49 -6.13
N ALA A 64 -10.82 5.43 -7.31
CA ALA A 64 -10.76 4.23 -8.14
C ALA A 64 -10.13 3.04 -7.40
N VAL A 65 -9.06 3.28 -6.64
CA VAL A 65 -8.43 2.24 -5.80
C VAL A 65 -9.38 1.80 -4.68
N CYS A 66 -10.01 2.74 -3.97
CA CYS A 66 -10.96 2.42 -2.90
C CYS A 66 -12.13 1.58 -3.40
N HIS A 67 -12.70 1.91 -4.57
CA HIS A 67 -13.76 1.12 -5.18
C HIS A 67 -13.27 -0.29 -5.54
N THR A 68 -12.11 -0.39 -6.20
CA THR A 68 -11.51 -1.70 -6.56
C THR A 68 -11.30 -2.61 -5.35
N LEU A 69 -10.97 -2.04 -4.19
CA LEU A 69 -10.77 -2.78 -2.95
C LEU A 69 -12.08 -3.13 -2.26
N ALA A 70 -13.08 -2.24 -2.30
CA ALA A 70 -14.41 -2.49 -1.71
C ALA A 70 -15.10 -3.69 -2.38
N ASP A 71 -15.00 -3.81 -3.71
CA ASP A 71 -15.58 -4.91 -4.49
C ASP A 71 -14.94 -6.28 -4.21
N ARG A 72 -13.83 -6.32 -3.46
CA ARG A 72 -13.06 -7.53 -3.16
C ARG A 72 -13.15 -7.98 -1.70
N THR A 73 -13.94 -7.29 -0.89
CA THR A 73 -14.22 -7.59 0.53
C THR A 73 -15.60 -8.18 0.69
#